data_AF-A0A552HXE9-F1
#
_entry.id   AF-A0A552HXE9-F1
#
_cell.length_a   1.000
_cell.length_b   1.000
_cell.length_c   1.000
_cell.angle_alpha   90.00
_cell.angle_beta   90.00
_cell.angle_gamma   90.00
#
_symmetry.space_group_name_H-M   'P 1'
#
loop_
_entity.id
_entity.type
_entity.pdbx_description
1 polymer ?
#
loop_
_entity_poly.entity_id
_entity_poly.type
_entity_poly.pdbx_seq_one_letter_code
_entity_poly.pdbx_strand_id
1 'polypeptide(L)'
;MRDAIDILMENLSQSIVGQTESIRIVLVALLSGGHALLEDVPGVGKTLLAKSLARSINGRFQRVQCTPDLLPSDITGTTIWNPNSREFEFIPGPAFANVLLADEINRATPRTQSALLEVMEEKQITIDGEARLVPQPFFVIATQNPIEYQGTFPLPEAQMDRFAVCLSLGYPSATEELKMLQRQHSQETVKSLEACISLEQVGELQRLVSLVKVAPTLQQYIVDLVRATRDHEDISLGVSPRGCVVLQKAVQAYAFLEGRDYAIPDDVKLITPYVFCHRLIPSHGRQAKAIVERLLQSVAIEDRIYA
;
A
#
# COMPACT_ATOMS: atom_id res chain seq x y z
N MET A 1 14.35 1.69 18.33
CA MET A 1 13.26 1.49 17.34
C MET A 1 13.39 2.40 16.13
N ARG A 2 13.93 3.63 16.24
CA ARG A 2 14.25 4.45 15.04
C ARG A 2 15.33 3.81 14.16
N ASP A 3 16.38 3.27 14.78
CA ASP A 3 17.42 2.52 14.07
C ASP A 3 16.84 1.36 13.23
N ALA A 4 15.72 0.77 13.66
CA ALA A 4 15.07 -0.31 12.94
C ALA A 4 14.48 0.14 11.58
N ILE A 5 14.06 1.40 11.47
CA ILE A 5 13.58 1.99 10.20
C ILE A 5 14.74 2.26 9.26
N ASP A 6 15.82 2.86 9.77
CA ASP A 6 16.99 3.16 8.95
C ASP A 6 17.60 1.88 8.39
N ILE A 7 17.72 0.85 9.24
CA ILE A 7 18.15 -0.48 8.82
C ILE A 7 17.17 -1.08 7.79
N LEU A 8 15.86 -0.94 7.97
CA LEU A 8 14.87 -1.43 7.01
C LEU A 8 15.00 -0.73 5.64
N MET A 9 15.14 0.60 5.63
CA MET A 9 15.34 1.38 4.40
C MET A 9 16.66 1.00 3.71
N GLU A 10 17.74 0.84 4.48
CA GLU A 10 19.03 0.42 3.95
C GLU A 10 18.95 -0.99 3.35
N ASN A 11 18.34 -1.94 4.06
CA ASN A 11 18.18 -3.33 3.59
C ASN A 11 17.37 -3.40 2.28
N LEU A 12 16.31 -2.59 2.16
CA LEU A 12 15.52 -2.50 0.93
C LEU A 12 16.33 -1.88 -0.23
N SER A 13 17.10 -0.83 0.06
CA SER A 13 17.93 -0.11 -0.92
C SER A 13 19.10 -0.94 -1.47
N GLN A 14 19.51 -2.00 -0.77
CA GLN A 14 20.48 -2.96 -1.31
C GLN A 14 19.93 -3.71 -2.53
N SER A 15 18.64 -4.06 -2.49
CA SER A 15 18.01 -4.84 -3.56
C SER A 15 17.41 -3.98 -4.68
N ILE A 16 16.94 -2.76 -4.36
CA ILE A 16 16.22 -1.91 -5.31
C ILE A 16 17.07 -0.70 -5.66
N VAL A 17 17.30 -0.47 -6.96
CA VAL A 17 18.08 0.66 -7.43
C VAL A 17 17.15 1.85 -7.68
N GLY A 18 17.43 3.00 -7.06
CA GLY A 18 16.87 4.28 -7.50
C GLY A 18 15.46 4.64 -7.04
N GLN A 19 14.84 3.83 -6.18
CA GLN A 19 13.42 4.00 -5.81
C GLN A 19 13.23 4.38 -4.34
N THR A 20 14.13 5.20 -3.78
CA THR A 20 14.12 5.53 -2.34
C THR A 20 12.79 6.14 -1.89
N GLU A 21 12.21 7.04 -2.69
CA GLU A 21 10.93 7.67 -2.37
C GLU A 21 9.79 6.66 -2.42
N SER A 22 9.73 5.82 -3.46
CA SER A 22 8.70 4.78 -3.57
C SER A 22 8.79 3.76 -2.43
N ILE A 23 10.00 3.38 -2.03
CA ILE A 23 10.23 2.56 -0.83
C ILE A 23 9.65 3.26 0.40
N ARG A 24 9.94 4.55 0.59
CA ARG A 24 9.45 5.35 1.71
C ARG A 24 7.92 5.36 1.75
N ILE A 25 7.25 5.61 0.62
CA ILE A 25 5.78 5.60 0.54
C ILE A 25 5.18 4.21 0.79
N VAL A 26 5.84 3.13 0.35
CA VAL A 26 5.42 1.76 0.66
C VAL A 26 5.57 1.47 2.16
N LEU A 27 6.64 1.95 2.80
CA LEU A 27 6.80 1.87 4.25
C LEU A 27 5.76 2.72 5.00
N VAL A 28 5.39 3.90 4.48
CA VAL A 28 4.27 4.68 5.01
C VAL A 28 2.99 3.85 5.00
N ALA A 29 2.69 3.14 3.91
CA ALA A 29 1.52 2.27 3.83
C ALA A 29 1.57 1.13 4.85
N LEU A 30 2.70 0.44 4.98
CA LEU A 30 2.89 -0.64 5.95
C LEU A 30 2.73 -0.14 7.40
N LEU A 31 3.42 0.95 7.75
CA LEU A 31 3.48 1.45 9.13
C LEU A 31 2.21 2.19 9.55
N SER A 32 1.42 2.71 8.60
CA SER A 32 0.07 3.23 8.87
C SER A 32 -1.00 2.13 9.02
N GLY A 33 -0.61 0.86 8.83
CA GLY A 33 -1.52 -0.30 8.88
C GLY A 33 -2.40 -0.45 7.63
N GLY A 34 -2.02 0.21 6.54
CA GLY A 34 -2.73 0.21 5.27
C GLY A 34 -2.17 -0.79 4.24
N HIS A 35 -2.60 -0.62 3.00
CA HIS A 35 -2.16 -1.39 1.83
C HIS A 35 -1.72 -0.46 0.71
N ALA A 36 -0.87 -0.94 -0.20
CA ALA A 36 -0.35 -0.14 -1.31
C ALA A 36 -0.90 -0.65 -2.65
N LEU A 37 -1.25 0.28 -3.53
CA LEU A 37 -1.58 0.03 -4.93
C LEU A 37 -0.49 0.63 -5.83
N LEU A 38 0.05 -0.18 -6.74
CA LEU A 38 1.10 0.21 -7.67
C LEU A 38 0.56 0.27 -9.10
N GLU A 39 0.36 1.48 -9.60
CA GLU A 39 -0.01 1.74 -11.00
C GLU A 39 1.27 1.89 -11.82
N ASP A 40 1.72 0.81 -12.48
CA ASP A 40 2.83 0.93 -13.43
C ASP A 40 2.75 -0.11 -14.53
N VAL A 41 3.58 0.14 -15.52
CA VAL A 41 4.05 -0.78 -16.55
C VAL A 41 4.82 -1.98 -15.96
N PRO A 42 4.85 -3.11 -16.68
CA PRO A 42 5.65 -4.28 -16.30
C PRO A 42 7.15 -4.00 -16.20
N GLY A 43 7.84 -4.75 -15.34
CA GLY A 43 9.31 -4.77 -15.28
C GLY A 43 9.99 -3.77 -14.36
N VAL A 44 9.24 -2.93 -13.63
CA VAL A 44 9.80 -1.86 -12.77
C VAL A 44 10.21 -2.30 -11.35
N GLY A 45 10.34 -3.61 -11.10
CA GLY A 45 10.86 -4.12 -9.82
C GLY A 45 9.84 -4.32 -8.69
N LYS A 46 8.53 -4.29 -8.96
CA LYS A 46 7.47 -4.51 -7.94
C LYS A 46 7.63 -5.81 -7.16
N THR A 47 7.93 -6.90 -7.86
CA THR A 47 8.17 -8.21 -7.24
C THR A 47 9.42 -8.21 -6.37
N LEU A 48 10.43 -7.45 -6.77
CA LEU A 48 11.67 -7.29 -6.01
C LEU A 48 11.37 -6.56 -4.69
N LEU A 49 10.66 -5.45 -4.75
CA LEU A 49 10.22 -4.67 -3.60
C LEU A 49 9.44 -5.50 -2.59
N ALA A 50 8.38 -6.19 -3.03
CA ALA A 50 7.52 -6.96 -2.15
C ALA A 50 8.29 -8.12 -1.47
N LYS A 51 9.13 -8.82 -2.24
CA LYS A 51 9.93 -9.93 -1.73
C LYS A 51 11.01 -9.45 -0.75
N SER A 52 11.72 -8.37 -1.07
CA SER A 52 12.72 -7.79 -0.18
C SER A 52 12.09 -7.30 1.11
N LEU A 53 10.93 -6.64 1.05
CA LEU A 53 10.20 -6.21 2.24
C LEU A 53 9.83 -7.38 3.15
N ALA A 54 9.25 -8.45 2.59
CA ALA A 54 8.91 -9.64 3.36
C ALA A 54 10.13 -10.24 4.06
N ARG A 55 11.26 -10.36 3.36
CA ARG A 55 12.49 -10.89 3.95
C ARG A 55 13.06 -9.99 5.04
N SER A 56 13.11 -8.69 4.80
CA SER A 56 13.61 -7.71 5.77
C SER A 56 12.86 -7.76 7.11
N ILE A 57 11.55 -8.09 7.08
CA ILE A 57 10.72 -8.17 8.29
C ILE A 57 10.56 -9.59 8.86
N ASN A 58 11.34 -10.56 8.36
CA ASN A 58 11.19 -11.99 8.68
C ASN A 58 9.77 -12.55 8.42
N GLY A 59 9.10 -12.02 7.40
CA GLY A 59 7.74 -12.35 7.03
C GLY A 59 7.64 -13.35 5.89
N ARG A 60 6.52 -14.05 5.84
CA ARG A 60 6.16 -14.91 4.70
C ARG A 60 5.75 -14.05 3.51
N PHE A 61 6.37 -14.30 2.37
CA PHE A 61 6.00 -13.71 1.08
C PHE A 61 5.13 -14.66 0.27
N GLN A 62 4.07 -14.14 -0.33
CA GLN A 62 3.32 -14.83 -1.38
C GLN A 62 3.06 -13.89 -2.57
N ARG A 63 3.02 -14.46 -3.77
CA ARG A 63 2.67 -13.75 -5.00
C ARG A 63 1.50 -14.46 -5.66
N VAL A 64 0.50 -13.68 -6.07
CA VAL A 64 -0.63 -14.13 -6.87
C VAL A 64 -0.62 -13.32 -8.15
N GLN A 65 -0.59 -14.01 -9.28
CA GLN A 65 -0.88 -13.38 -10.57
C GLN A 65 -2.39 -13.39 -10.76
N CYS A 66 -2.99 -12.21 -10.90
CA CYS A 66 -4.42 -12.13 -11.17
C CYS A 66 -4.67 -12.41 -12.64
N THR A 67 -5.55 -13.39 -12.87
CA THR A 67 -5.99 -13.81 -14.20
C THR A 67 -7.52 -13.90 -14.22
N PRO A 68 -8.16 -13.87 -15.40
CA PRO A 68 -9.63 -13.92 -15.48
C PRO A 68 -10.25 -15.19 -14.92
N ASP A 69 -9.48 -16.27 -14.83
CA ASP A 69 -9.87 -17.59 -14.29
C ASP A 69 -9.55 -17.76 -12.80
N LEU A 70 -8.83 -16.82 -12.17
CA LEU A 70 -8.48 -16.89 -10.76
C LEU A 70 -9.74 -16.90 -9.89
N LEU A 71 -9.89 -17.93 -9.06
CA LEU A 71 -11.04 -18.09 -8.16
C LEU A 71 -10.77 -17.44 -6.79
N PRO A 72 -11.82 -17.04 -6.05
CA PRO A 72 -11.66 -16.58 -4.66
C PRO A 72 -10.94 -17.58 -3.76
N SER A 73 -11.18 -18.89 -3.96
CA SER A 73 -10.53 -19.98 -3.21
C SER A 73 -9.02 -20.08 -3.50
N ASP A 74 -8.56 -19.63 -4.66
CA ASP A 74 -7.13 -19.63 -4.99
C ASP A 74 -6.37 -18.55 -4.22
N ILE A 75 -7.08 -17.57 -3.64
CA ILE A 75 -6.54 -16.54 -2.75
C ILE A 75 -6.72 -16.93 -1.28
N THR A 76 -7.93 -17.34 -0.93
CA THR A 76 -8.36 -17.58 0.46
C THR A 76 -8.02 -18.98 0.97
N GLY A 77 -7.82 -19.96 0.09
CA GLY A 77 -7.62 -21.35 0.45
C GLY A 77 -8.85 -22.21 0.15
N THR A 78 -8.69 -23.52 0.32
CA THR A 78 -9.73 -24.50 0.03
C THR A 78 -9.64 -25.68 0.98
N THR A 79 -10.77 -26.35 1.19
CA THR A 79 -10.85 -27.56 1.99
C THR A 79 -10.84 -28.76 1.05
N ILE A 80 -9.88 -29.67 1.22
CA ILE A 80 -9.73 -30.88 0.40
C ILE A 80 -9.96 -32.14 1.21
N TRP A 81 -10.51 -33.19 0.58
CA TRP A 81 -10.61 -34.49 1.22
C TRP A 81 -9.24 -35.19 1.22
N ASN A 82 -8.72 -35.50 2.40
CA ASN A 82 -7.49 -36.26 2.56
C ASN A 82 -7.83 -37.77 2.67
N PRO A 83 -7.50 -38.61 1.66
CA PRO A 83 -7.90 -40.02 1.65
C PRO A 83 -7.18 -40.85 2.73
N ASN A 84 -6.03 -40.39 3.25
CA ASN A 84 -5.28 -41.10 4.27
C ASN A 84 -5.89 -40.91 5.66
N SER A 85 -6.21 -39.67 6.04
CA SER A 85 -6.88 -39.37 7.31
C SER A 85 -8.39 -39.59 7.25
N ARG A 86 -8.99 -39.61 6.06
CA ARG A 86 -10.45 -39.59 5.84
C ARG A 86 -11.11 -38.37 6.49
N GLU A 87 -10.42 -37.24 6.44
CA GLU A 87 -10.88 -35.97 6.97
C GLU A 87 -10.75 -34.88 5.91
N PHE A 88 -11.57 -33.84 6.06
CA PHE A 88 -11.47 -32.62 5.28
C PHE A 88 -10.36 -31.75 5.88
N GLU A 89 -9.32 -31.47 5.09
CA GLU A 89 -8.14 -30.70 5.49
C GLU A 89 -8.16 -29.33 4.81
N PHE A 90 -7.98 -28.27 5.59
CA PHE A 90 -7.87 -26.92 5.07
C PHE A 90 -6.46 -26.64 4.53
N ILE A 91 -6.39 -26.28 3.25
CA ILE A 91 -5.16 -25.82 2.61
C ILE A 91 -5.18 -24.30 2.52
N PRO A 92 -4.32 -23.59 3.29
CA PRO A 92 -4.30 -22.14 3.31
C PRO A 92 -3.87 -21.57 1.95
N GLY A 93 -4.63 -20.60 1.47
CA GLY A 93 -4.30 -19.84 0.27
C GLY A 93 -3.13 -18.86 0.49
N PRO A 94 -2.69 -18.19 -0.58
CA PRO A 94 -1.61 -17.21 -0.55
C PRO A 94 -1.90 -16.00 0.34
N ALA A 95 -3.17 -15.72 0.70
CA ALA A 95 -3.52 -14.69 1.67
C ALA A 95 -3.00 -14.97 3.09
N PHE A 96 -2.63 -16.22 3.41
CA PHE A 96 -1.96 -16.57 4.68
C PHE A 96 -0.45 -16.29 4.63
N ALA A 97 -0.10 -15.03 4.37
CA ALA A 97 1.26 -14.49 4.29
C ALA A 97 1.36 -13.16 5.05
N ASN A 98 2.57 -12.65 5.30
CA ASN A 98 2.76 -11.33 5.87
C ASN A 98 2.79 -10.23 4.80
N VAL A 99 3.37 -10.55 3.65
CA VAL A 99 3.39 -9.68 2.46
C VAL A 99 2.85 -10.45 1.28
N LEU A 100 1.72 -9.99 0.75
CA LEU A 100 1.08 -10.53 -0.44
C LEU A 100 1.22 -9.54 -1.60
N LEU A 101 1.83 -10.00 -2.70
CA LEU A 101 1.82 -9.29 -3.97
C LEU A 101 0.68 -9.81 -4.85
N ALA A 102 -0.33 -8.98 -5.10
CA ALA A 102 -1.42 -9.26 -6.03
C ALA A 102 -1.16 -8.53 -7.36
N ASP A 103 -0.54 -9.23 -8.31
CA ASP A 103 -0.11 -8.66 -9.58
C ASP A 103 -1.30 -8.57 -10.55
N GLU A 104 -1.47 -7.42 -11.21
CA GLU A 104 -2.52 -7.14 -12.19
C GLU A 104 -3.94 -7.39 -11.64
N ILE A 105 -4.24 -6.87 -10.44
CA ILE A 105 -5.53 -7.08 -9.74
C ILE A 105 -6.74 -6.77 -10.62
N ASN A 106 -6.60 -5.84 -11.57
CA ASN A 106 -7.60 -5.50 -12.55
C ASN A 106 -7.86 -6.60 -13.61
N ARG A 107 -7.13 -7.71 -13.64
CA ARG A 107 -7.43 -8.88 -14.50
C ARG A 107 -8.28 -9.94 -13.81
N ALA A 108 -8.33 -9.93 -12.48
CA ALA A 108 -9.19 -10.82 -11.72
C ALA A 108 -10.67 -10.42 -11.84
N THR A 109 -11.58 -11.39 -11.76
CA THR A 109 -13.01 -11.10 -11.76
C THR A 109 -13.41 -10.25 -10.55
N PRO A 110 -14.51 -9.47 -10.61
CA PRO A 110 -14.98 -8.66 -9.48
C PRO A 110 -15.21 -9.46 -8.19
N ARG A 111 -15.60 -10.74 -8.31
CA ARG A 111 -15.78 -11.64 -7.17
C ARG A 111 -14.45 -11.96 -6.49
N THR A 112 -13.41 -12.24 -7.27
CA THR A 112 -12.07 -12.54 -6.77
C THR A 112 -11.39 -11.30 -6.19
N GLN A 113 -11.57 -10.13 -6.81
CA GLN A 113 -11.15 -8.84 -6.25
C GLN A 113 -11.79 -8.59 -4.88
N SER A 114 -13.11 -8.79 -4.79
CA SER A 114 -13.87 -8.61 -3.54
C SER A 114 -13.35 -9.52 -2.43
N ALA A 115 -13.05 -10.79 -2.73
CA ALA A 115 -12.50 -11.72 -1.76
C ALA A 115 -11.15 -11.24 -1.18
N LEU A 116 -10.22 -10.78 -2.02
CA LEU A 116 -8.94 -10.24 -1.55
C LEU A 116 -9.14 -8.97 -0.69
N LEU A 117 -10.02 -8.08 -1.11
CA LEU A 117 -10.31 -6.82 -0.43
C LEU A 117 -11.02 -7.02 0.91
N GLU A 118 -11.83 -8.08 1.04
CA GLU A 118 -12.43 -8.50 2.30
C GLU A 118 -11.33 -8.94 3.29
N VAL A 119 -10.36 -9.75 2.86
CA VAL A 119 -9.23 -10.14 3.73
C VAL A 119 -8.41 -8.91 4.15
N MET A 120 -8.22 -7.94 3.25
CA MET A 120 -7.53 -6.69 3.57
C MET A 120 -8.21 -5.91 4.70
N GLU A 121 -9.54 -5.86 4.71
CA GLU A 121 -10.33 -5.13 5.70
C GLU A 121 -10.48 -5.92 7.01
N GLU A 122 -10.92 -7.17 6.93
CA GLU A 122 -11.32 -7.97 8.08
C GLU A 122 -10.14 -8.68 8.75
N LYS A 123 -8.98 -8.78 8.08
CA LYS A 123 -7.80 -9.50 8.56
C LYS A 123 -8.09 -10.96 8.97
N GLN A 124 -9.13 -11.54 8.38
CA GLN A 124 -9.55 -12.92 8.57
C GLN A 124 -10.22 -13.43 7.31
N ILE A 125 -10.30 -14.76 7.19
CA ILE A 125 -10.93 -15.48 6.10
C ILE A 125 -11.93 -16.46 6.73
N THR A 126 -13.17 -16.46 6.26
CA THR A 126 -14.18 -17.43 6.71
C THR A 126 -14.43 -18.45 5.61
N ILE A 127 -14.11 -19.72 5.88
CA ILE A 127 -14.32 -20.84 4.96
C ILE A 127 -15.05 -21.94 5.73
N ASP A 128 -16.11 -22.49 5.12
CA ASP A 128 -16.96 -23.54 5.71
C ASP A 128 -17.50 -23.19 7.12
N GLY A 129 -17.75 -21.90 7.38
CA GLY A 129 -18.22 -21.40 8.67
C GLY A 129 -17.14 -21.22 9.74
N GLU A 130 -15.87 -21.55 9.45
CA GLU A 130 -14.74 -21.36 10.36
C GLU A 130 -13.97 -20.09 9.99
N ALA A 131 -13.87 -19.15 10.95
CA ALA A 131 -13.08 -17.94 10.81
C ALA A 131 -11.60 -18.21 11.13
N ARG A 132 -10.72 -17.86 10.20
CA ARG A 132 -9.27 -18.06 10.29
C ARG A 132 -8.55 -16.72 10.15
N LEU A 133 -7.79 -16.32 11.17
CA LEU A 133 -7.01 -15.07 11.14
C LEU A 133 -5.84 -15.19 10.16
N VAL A 134 -5.56 -14.13 9.41
CA VAL A 134 -4.32 -14.05 8.61
C VAL A 134 -3.13 -13.64 9.49
N PRO A 135 -1.89 -14.08 9.16
CA PRO A 135 -0.70 -13.69 9.90
C PRO A 135 -0.53 -12.17 9.99
N GLN A 136 -0.13 -11.66 11.15
CA GLN A 136 0.11 -10.23 11.36
C GLN A 136 1.62 -9.90 11.40
N PRO A 137 2.05 -8.76 10.84
CA PRO A 137 1.27 -7.85 9.99
C PRO A 137 0.86 -8.51 8.67
N PHE A 138 -0.36 -8.17 8.19
CA PHE A 138 -0.84 -8.54 6.85
C PHE A 138 -0.85 -7.32 5.92
N PHE A 139 0.14 -7.28 5.02
CA PHE A 139 0.36 -6.21 4.06
C PHE A 139 0.15 -6.70 2.63
N VAL A 140 -0.60 -5.91 1.85
CA VAL A 140 -0.91 -6.23 0.45
C VAL A 140 -0.34 -5.12 -0.42
N ILE A 141 0.43 -5.53 -1.41
CA ILE A 141 0.87 -4.70 -2.53
C ILE A 141 0.09 -5.21 -3.73
N ALA A 142 -0.92 -4.46 -4.18
CA ALA A 142 -1.61 -4.76 -5.41
C ALA A 142 -0.98 -3.98 -6.56
N THR A 143 -1.03 -4.51 -7.78
CA THR A 143 -0.56 -3.81 -8.97
C THR A 143 -1.70 -3.75 -9.98
N GLN A 144 -1.77 -2.67 -10.76
CA GLN A 144 -2.64 -2.61 -11.93
C GLN A 144 -1.93 -1.89 -13.06
N ASN A 145 -2.18 -2.34 -14.30
CA ASN A 145 -1.67 -1.69 -15.50
C ASN A 145 -2.77 -0.81 -16.09
N PRO A 146 -2.62 0.53 -16.09
CA PRO A 146 -3.67 1.44 -16.59
C PRO A 146 -3.84 1.42 -18.11
N ILE A 147 -2.91 0.80 -18.86
CA ILE A 147 -2.88 0.82 -20.34
C ILE A 147 -3.60 -0.40 -20.94
N GLU A 148 -3.76 -1.49 -20.18
CA GLU A 148 -4.41 -2.71 -20.66
C GLU A 148 -5.94 -2.64 -20.51
N TYR A 149 -6.62 -2.38 -21.63
CA TYR A 149 -8.09 -2.30 -21.69
C TYR A 149 -8.79 -3.62 -22.04
N GLN A 150 -8.07 -4.60 -22.61
CA GLN A 150 -8.68 -5.86 -23.04
C GLN A 150 -8.60 -6.91 -21.92
N GLY A 151 -9.77 -7.41 -21.51
CA GLY A 151 -9.86 -8.48 -20.50
C GLY A 151 -9.58 -8.02 -19.07
N THR A 152 -9.75 -6.72 -18.78
CA THR A 152 -9.61 -6.14 -17.45
C THR A 152 -10.96 -5.70 -16.86
N PHE A 153 -11.08 -5.86 -15.55
CA PHE A 153 -12.15 -5.42 -14.67
C PHE A 153 -11.59 -4.30 -13.76
N PRO A 154 -11.85 -3.02 -14.06
CA PRO A 154 -11.34 -1.93 -13.25
C PRO A 154 -11.89 -2.04 -11.83
N LEU A 155 -11.06 -1.70 -10.84
CA LEU A 155 -11.49 -1.62 -9.45
C LEU A 155 -12.49 -0.46 -9.30
N PRO A 156 -13.72 -0.70 -8.82
CA PRO A 156 -14.63 0.36 -8.42
C PRO A 156 -14.00 1.28 -7.38
N GLU A 157 -14.46 2.52 -7.29
CA GLU A 157 -13.89 3.54 -6.41
C GLU A 157 -14.00 3.15 -4.94
N ALA A 158 -15.10 2.48 -4.56
CA ALA A 158 -15.26 1.91 -3.22
C ALA A 158 -14.23 0.83 -2.89
N GLN A 159 -13.66 0.16 -3.90
CA GLN A 159 -12.57 -0.81 -3.74
C GLN A 159 -11.21 -0.12 -3.68
N MET A 160 -10.98 0.87 -4.55
CA MET A 160 -9.77 1.70 -4.54
C MET A 160 -9.57 2.41 -3.19
N ASP A 161 -10.66 2.86 -2.56
CA ASP A 161 -10.63 3.53 -1.24
C ASP A 161 -10.03 2.66 -0.12
N ARG A 162 -9.96 1.33 -0.32
CA ARG A 162 -9.34 0.39 0.63
C ARG A 162 -7.82 0.44 0.66
N PHE A 163 -7.18 0.93 -0.41
CA PHE A 163 -5.73 1.11 -0.44
C PHE A 163 -5.34 2.42 0.22
N ALA A 164 -4.39 2.38 1.16
CA ALA A 164 -3.96 3.58 1.86
C ALA A 164 -3.29 4.57 0.89
N VAL A 165 -2.36 4.05 0.08
CA VAL A 165 -1.61 4.82 -0.92
C VAL A 165 -1.73 4.19 -2.30
N CYS A 166 -1.70 5.04 -3.31
CA CYS A 166 -1.50 4.67 -4.71
C CYS A 166 -0.27 5.41 -5.25
N LEU A 167 0.65 4.70 -5.87
CA LEU A 167 1.88 5.26 -6.41
C LEU A 167 2.33 4.52 -7.68
N SER A 168 3.26 5.15 -8.39
CA SER A 168 3.96 4.59 -9.54
C SER A 168 5.45 4.55 -9.20
N LEU A 169 6.11 3.41 -9.48
CA LEU A 169 7.56 3.28 -9.40
C LEU A 169 8.24 4.00 -10.56
N GLY A 170 7.58 4.07 -11.73
CA GLY A 170 8.13 4.63 -12.96
C GLY A 170 9.30 3.83 -13.52
N TYR A 171 9.81 4.27 -14.68
CA TYR A 171 11.05 3.71 -15.20
C TYR A 171 12.25 4.28 -14.42
N PRO A 172 13.24 3.44 -14.07
CA PRO A 172 14.51 3.92 -13.54
C PRO A 172 15.18 4.88 -14.53
N SER A 173 15.92 5.86 -14.00
CA SER A 173 16.77 6.73 -14.81
C SER A 173 17.86 5.91 -15.52
N ALA A 174 18.43 6.45 -16.61
CA ALA A 174 19.53 5.80 -17.32
C ALA A 174 20.70 5.42 -16.40
N THR A 175 20.98 6.22 -15.36
CA THR A 175 22.03 5.91 -14.38
C THR A 175 21.67 4.76 -13.45
N GLU A 176 20.39 4.58 -13.15
CA GLU A 176 19.88 3.49 -12.33
C GLU A 176 19.78 2.21 -13.14
N GLU A 177 19.35 2.29 -14.39
CA GLU A 177 19.40 1.16 -15.34
C GLU A 177 20.83 0.65 -15.54
N LEU A 178 21.79 1.56 -15.69
CA LEU A 178 23.20 1.19 -15.80
C LEU A 178 23.69 0.49 -14.53
N LYS A 179 23.32 0.96 -13.33
CA LYS A 179 23.59 0.26 -12.07
C LYS A 179 22.91 -1.11 -12.01
N MET A 180 21.69 -1.24 -12.53
CA MET A 180 20.99 -2.53 -12.62
C MET A 180 21.74 -3.51 -13.54
N LEU A 181 22.22 -3.06 -14.70
CA LEU A 181 23.01 -3.86 -15.63
C LEU A 181 24.34 -4.32 -15.01
N GLN A 182 24.99 -3.45 -14.23
CA GLN A 182 26.21 -3.79 -13.49
C GLN A 182 25.95 -4.76 -12.34
N ARG A 183 24.77 -4.69 -11.71
CA ARG A 183 24.33 -5.58 -10.64
C ARG A 183 23.69 -6.87 -11.19
N GLN A 184 24.37 -7.59 -12.10
CA GLN A 184 23.88 -8.81 -12.80
C GLN A 184 23.27 -9.94 -11.92
N HIS A 185 23.24 -9.80 -10.59
CA HIS A 185 22.78 -10.79 -9.61
C HIS A 185 21.71 -10.27 -8.63
N SER A 186 20.83 -9.33 -9.02
CA SER A 186 19.79 -8.78 -8.13
C SER A 186 18.91 -9.85 -7.47
N GLN A 187 18.64 -10.98 -8.15
CA GLN A 187 17.92 -12.11 -7.54
C GLN A 187 18.72 -12.85 -6.46
N GLU A 188 20.05 -12.93 -6.58
CA GLU A 188 20.91 -13.50 -5.54
C GLU A 188 21.05 -12.55 -4.37
N THR A 189 21.08 -11.23 -4.61
CA THR A 189 21.07 -10.21 -3.55
C THR A 189 19.85 -10.36 -2.65
N VAL A 190 18.66 -10.60 -3.22
CA VAL A 190 17.46 -10.90 -2.41
C VAL A 190 17.59 -12.22 -1.69
N LYS A 191 18.29 -13.22 -2.27
CA LYS A 191 18.55 -14.50 -1.62
C LYS A 191 19.43 -14.36 -0.39
N SER A 192 20.38 -13.44 -0.42
CA SER A 192 21.28 -13.12 0.69
C SER A 192 20.73 -12.07 1.66
N LEU A 193 19.58 -11.42 1.37
CA LEU A 193 18.95 -10.52 2.34
C LEU A 193 18.57 -11.30 3.60
N GLU A 194 19.18 -10.90 4.70
CA GLU A 194 18.84 -11.32 6.04
C GLU A 194 17.71 -10.45 6.60
N ALA A 195 16.90 -11.05 7.46
CA ALA A 195 15.89 -10.32 8.20
C ALA A 195 16.57 -9.31 9.13
N CYS A 196 16.14 -8.06 9.06
CA CYS A 196 16.70 -6.99 9.87
C CYS A 196 15.78 -6.57 11.02
N ILE A 197 14.47 -6.82 10.89
CA ILE A 197 13.49 -6.62 11.96
C ILE A 197 12.52 -7.81 12.03
N SER A 198 11.92 -8.05 13.19
CA SER A 198 10.90 -9.08 13.38
C SER A 198 9.48 -8.57 13.11
N LEU A 199 8.53 -9.50 12.98
CA LEU A 199 7.11 -9.16 12.80
C LEU A 199 6.54 -8.43 14.02
N GLU A 200 6.96 -8.80 15.22
CA GLU A 200 6.58 -8.12 16.47
C GLU A 200 7.12 -6.68 16.50
N GLN A 201 8.36 -6.47 16.01
CA GLN A 201 8.92 -5.14 15.89
C GLN A 201 8.14 -4.29 14.89
N VAL A 202 7.65 -4.84 13.78
CA VAL A 202 6.76 -4.11 12.86
C VAL A 202 5.46 -3.69 13.55
N GLY A 203 4.84 -4.60 14.32
CA GLY A 203 3.64 -4.28 15.10
C GLY A 203 3.88 -3.16 16.12
N GLU A 204 5.04 -3.19 16.80
CA GLU A 204 5.44 -2.13 17.73
C GLU A 204 5.71 -0.80 17.01
N LEU A 205 6.31 -0.81 15.82
CA LEU A 205 6.48 0.39 14.99
C LEU A 205 5.13 0.99 14.58
N GLN A 206 4.16 0.16 14.16
CA GLN A 206 2.79 0.62 13.86
C GLN A 206 2.13 1.27 15.08
N ARG A 207 2.33 0.70 16.27
CA ARG A 207 1.84 1.28 17.53
C ARG A 207 2.49 2.62 17.81
N LEU A 208 3.82 2.74 17.68
CA LEU A 208 4.54 3.99 17.90
C LEU A 208 4.13 5.08 16.89
N VAL A 209 3.92 4.73 15.62
CA VAL A 209 3.40 5.63 14.60
C VAL A 209 2.04 6.22 15.00
N SER A 210 1.14 5.41 15.57
CA SER A 210 -0.17 5.90 16.02
C SER A 210 -0.09 6.96 17.13
N LEU A 211 1.03 7.04 17.84
CA LEU A 211 1.27 8.00 18.92
C LEU A 211 1.91 9.32 18.44
N VAL A 212 2.29 9.42 17.17
CA VAL A 212 2.82 10.67 16.59
C VAL A 212 1.78 11.77 16.69
N LYS A 213 2.17 12.92 17.23
CA LYS A 213 1.24 14.01 17.52
C LYS A 213 0.80 14.71 16.22
N VAL A 214 -0.50 14.93 16.08
CA VAL A 214 -1.08 15.75 15.02
C VAL A 214 -1.83 16.90 15.69
N ALA A 215 -1.37 18.12 15.48
CA ALA A 215 -1.99 19.30 16.09
C ALA A 215 -3.43 19.48 15.58
N PRO A 216 -4.37 19.99 16.41
CA PRO A 216 -5.75 20.24 15.98
C PRO A 216 -5.87 21.12 14.73
N THR A 217 -4.98 22.10 14.56
CA THR A 217 -4.91 22.95 13.36
C THR A 217 -4.56 22.14 12.10
N LEU A 218 -3.67 21.16 12.22
CA LEU A 218 -3.31 20.27 11.13
C LEU A 218 -4.42 19.27 10.81
N GLN A 219 -5.14 18.79 11.82
CA GLN A 219 -6.34 17.97 11.62
C GLN A 219 -7.43 18.75 10.90
N GLN A 220 -7.64 20.01 11.27
CA GLN A 220 -8.57 20.90 10.58
C GLN A 220 -8.14 21.10 9.12
N TYR A 221 -6.86 21.35 8.86
CA TYR A 221 -6.34 21.44 7.49
C TYR A 221 -6.61 20.18 6.66
N ILE A 222 -6.42 18.98 7.23
CA ILE A 222 -6.77 17.72 6.56
C ILE A 222 -8.27 17.66 6.23
N VAL A 223 -9.13 18.06 7.17
CA VAL A 223 -10.59 18.12 6.94
C VAL A 223 -10.93 19.13 5.84
N ASP A 224 -10.31 20.30 5.84
CA ASP A 224 -10.56 21.35 4.85
C ASP A 224 -10.13 20.92 3.45
N LEU A 225 -8.98 20.23 3.32
CA LEU A 225 -8.58 19.60 2.06
C LEU A 225 -9.60 18.59 1.56
N VAL A 226 -10.07 17.69 2.43
CA VAL A 226 -11.08 16.69 2.07
C VAL A 226 -12.39 17.37 1.65
N ARG A 227 -12.85 18.39 2.37
CA ARG A 227 -14.06 19.15 2.00
C ARG A 227 -13.89 19.87 0.68
N ALA A 228 -12.74 20.51 0.46
CA ALA A 228 -12.42 21.19 -0.78
C ALA A 228 -12.50 20.22 -1.97
N THR A 229 -12.12 18.94 -1.82
CA THR A 229 -12.31 17.96 -2.92
C THR A 229 -13.78 17.66 -3.24
N ARG A 230 -14.69 17.77 -2.28
CA ARG A 230 -16.12 17.48 -2.47
C ARG A 230 -16.89 18.67 -3.04
N ASP A 231 -16.40 19.88 -2.76
CA ASP A 231 -17.01 21.14 -3.19
C ASP A 231 -16.38 21.68 -4.49
N HIS A 232 -15.38 20.99 -5.06
CA HIS A 232 -14.65 21.43 -6.25
C HIS A 232 -15.36 21.07 -7.56
N GLU A 233 -15.57 22.06 -8.43
CA GLU A 233 -16.32 21.90 -9.70
C GLU A 233 -15.73 20.84 -10.65
N ASP A 234 -14.39 20.70 -10.69
CA ASP A 234 -13.73 19.68 -11.52
C ASP A 234 -13.75 18.26 -10.90
N ILE A 235 -14.49 18.02 -9.82
CA ILE A 235 -14.54 16.71 -9.15
C ILE A 235 -16.00 16.23 -9.07
N SER A 236 -16.27 15.05 -9.63
CA SER A 236 -17.60 14.40 -9.55
C SER A 236 -17.78 13.57 -8.28
N LEU A 237 -16.68 13.00 -7.77
CA LEU A 237 -16.65 12.29 -6.50
C LEU A 237 -15.38 12.68 -5.73
N GLY A 238 -15.57 13.34 -4.58
CA GLY A 238 -14.50 13.76 -3.68
C GLY A 238 -14.05 12.67 -2.71
N VAL A 239 -13.01 12.98 -1.94
CA VAL A 239 -12.40 12.02 -0.99
C VAL A 239 -13.40 11.63 0.11
N SER A 240 -13.46 10.33 0.41
CA SER A 240 -14.34 9.77 1.46
C SER A 240 -13.90 10.15 2.88
N PRO A 241 -14.76 10.01 3.91
CA PRO A 241 -14.32 10.13 5.30
C PRO A 241 -13.20 9.14 5.68
N ARG A 242 -13.16 7.96 5.04
CA ARG A 242 -12.05 7.00 5.19
C ARG A 242 -10.74 7.60 4.71
N GLY A 243 -10.74 8.27 3.55
CA GLY A 243 -9.58 8.98 3.03
C GLY A 243 -9.01 10.03 3.99
N CYS A 244 -9.86 10.71 4.77
CA CYS A 244 -9.44 11.64 5.83
C CYS A 244 -8.62 10.94 6.93
N VAL A 245 -9.11 9.80 7.43
CA VAL A 245 -8.44 9.01 8.47
C VAL A 245 -7.15 8.40 7.94
N VAL A 246 -7.17 7.88 6.70
CA VAL A 246 -6.00 7.33 6.02
C VAL A 246 -4.92 8.38 5.85
N LEU A 247 -5.27 9.60 5.44
CA LEU A 247 -4.31 10.70 5.29
C LEU A 247 -3.62 11.01 6.61
N GLN A 248 -4.36 11.12 7.72
CA GLN A 248 -3.76 11.37 9.03
C GLN A 248 -2.77 10.26 9.42
N LYS A 249 -3.17 8.98 9.27
CA LYS A 249 -2.28 7.85 9.62
C LYS A 249 -1.04 7.80 8.73
N ALA A 250 -1.18 8.09 7.44
CA ALA A 250 -0.06 8.14 6.51
C ALA A 250 0.90 9.30 6.82
N VAL A 251 0.36 10.46 7.20
CA VAL A 251 1.15 11.62 7.66
C VAL A 251 1.89 11.32 8.95
N GLN A 252 1.25 10.66 9.92
CA GLN A 252 1.91 10.20 11.14
C GLN A 252 3.07 9.23 10.83
N ALA A 253 2.83 8.26 9.93
CA ALA A 253 3.85 7.32 9.51
C ALA A 253 5.02 8.02 8.81
N TYR A 254 4.73 8.98 7.93
CA TYR A 254 5.75 9.76 7.23
C TYR A 254 6.59 10.61 8.22
N ALA A 255 5.96 11.36 9.11
CA ALA A 255 6.65 12.12 10.15
C ALA A 255 7.56 11.23 11.02
N PHE A 256 7.10 10.01 11.35
CA PHE A 256 7.89 9.04 12.09
C PHE A 256 9.12 8.55 11.32
N LEU A 257 8.98 8.29 10.01
CA LEU A 257 10.09 7.96 9.11
C LEU A 257 11.11 9.11 8.98
N GLU A 258 10.65 10.37 9.07
CA GLU A 258 11.51 11.56 9.14
C GLU A 258 12.12 11.79 10.55
N GLY A 259 11.96 10.85 11.48
CA GLY A 259 12.53 10.92 12.82
C GLY A 259 11.80 11.87 13.78
N ARG A 260 10.59 12.33 13.43
CA ARG A 260 9.78 13.24 14.24
C ARG A 260 8.67 12.50 14.98
N ASP A 261 8.34 12.98 16.17
CA ASP A 261 7.20 12.53 16.99
C ASP A 261 5.98 13.46 16.84
N TYR A 262 6.02 14.39 15.88
CA TYR A 262 4.92 15.27 15.50
C TYR A 262 4.89 15.48 13.98
N ALA A 263 3.69 15.63 13.44
CA ALA A 263 3.47 15.96 12.03
C ALA A 263 3.52 17.47 11.77
N ILE A 264 3.97 17.85 10.58
CA ILE A 264 4.02 19.23 10.09
C ILE A 264 3.17 19.38 8.81
N PRO A 265 2.76 20.61 8.45
CA PRO A 265 2.12 20.92 7.17
C PRO A 265 2.70 20.24 5.93
N ASP A 266 4.02 20.22 5.80
CA ASP A 266 4.68 19.69 4.61
C ASP A 266 4.51 18.18 4.48
N ASP A 267 4.34 17.45 5.59
CA ASP A 267 4.01 16.01 5.56
C ASP A 267 2.65 15.78 4.91
N VAL A 268 1.66 16.62 5.26
CA VAL A 268 0.32 16.55 4.66
C VAL A 268 0.42 16.81 3.17
N LYS A 269 1.12 17.86 2.76
CA LYS A 269 1.28 18.22 1.35
C LYS A 269 1.97 17.12 0.54
N LEU A 270 3.02 16.50 1.08
CA LEU A 270 3.77 15.44 0.43
C LEU A 270 2.95 14.15 0.28
N ILE A 271 2.20 13.78 1.32
CA ILE A 271 1.44 12.53 1.35
C ILE A 271 0.10 12.62 0.60
N THR A 272 -0.50 13.81 0.54
CA THR A 272 -1.84 14.01 -0.05
C THR A 272 -1.96 13.44 -1.47
N PRO A 273 -1.03 13.65 -2.42
CA PRO A 273 -1.13 13.06 -3.76
C PRO A 273 -1.25 11.54 -3.76
N TYR A 274 -0.50 10.84 -2.91
CA TYR A 274 -0.52 9.38 -2.82
C TYR A 274 -1.78 8.84 -2.17
N VAL A 275 -2.48 9.64 -1.36
CA VAL A 275 -3.73 9.24 -0.69
C VAL A 275 -4.96 9.69 -1.50
N PHE A 276 -4.93 10.83 -2.18
CA PHE A 276 -6.11 11.42 -2.78
C PHE A 276 -6.33 11.01 -4.23
N CYS A 277 -5.28 10.87 -5.04
CA CYS A 277 -5.44 10.76 -6.49
C CYS A 277 -6.35 9.60 -6.93
N HIS A 278 -6.27 8.45 -6.25
CA HIS A 278 -7.09 7.27 -6.54
C HIS A 278 -8.46 7.26 -5.86
N ARG A 279 -8.76 8.28 -5.04
CA ARG A 279 -10.04 8.47 -4.34
C ARG A 279 -10.92 9.54 -4.97
N LEU A 280 -10.44 10.15 -6.06
CA LEU A 280 -11.12 11.21 -6.78
C LEU A 280 -11.59 10.70 -8.13
N ILE A 281 -12.81 11.09 -8.51
CA ILE A 281 -13.27 10.98 -9.91
C ILE A 281 -13.27 12.39 -10.51
N PRO A 282 -12.26 12.75 -11.31
CA PRO A 282 -12.24 14.03 -12.01
C PRO A 282 -13.38 14.16 -13.00
N SER A 283 -13.94 15.36 -13.09
CA SER A 283 -14.84 15.78 -14.15
C SER A 283 -14.05 16.34 -15.35
N HIS A 284 -14.70 16.40 -16.51
CA HIS A 284 -14.19 17.13 -17.69
C HIS A 284 -12.80 16.69 -18.20
N GLY A 285 -12.41 15.43 -17.97
CA GLY A 285 -11.14 14.87 -18.46
C GLY A 285 -9.89 15.46 -17.81
N ARG A 286 -10.02 16.15 -16.66
CA ARG A 286 -8.86 16.65 -15.91
C ARG A 286 -8.16 15.51 -15.17
N GLN A 287 -6.86 15.66 -14.93
CA GLN A 287 -6.09 14.68 -14.15
C GLN A 287 -6.25 14.95 -12.65
N ALA A 288 -6.50 13.90 -11.86
CA ALA A 288 -6.65 13.98 -10.41
C ALA A 288 -5.45 14.67 -9.75
N LYS A 289 -4.22 14.32 -10.17
CA LYS A 289 -2.98 14.91 -9.66
C LYS A 289 -2.94 16.45 -9.79
N ALA A 290 -3.30 16.97 -10.96
CA ALA A 290 -3.32 18.42 -11.21
C ALA A 290 -4.41 19.14 -10.41
N ILE A 291 -5.51 18.46 -10.06
CA ILE A 291 -6.53 19.03 -9.16
C ILE A 291 -5.99 19.06 -7.73
N VAL A 292 -5.39 17.96 -7.26
CA VAL A 292 -4.80 17.87 -5.91
C VAL A 292 -3.69 18.92 -5.71
N GLU A 293 -2.79 19.09 -6.67
CA GLU A 293 -1.73 20.10 -6.61
C GLU A 293 -2.29 21.52 -6.47
N ARG A 294 -3.37 21.84 -7.20
CA ARG A 294 -4.06 23.14 -7.07
C ARG A 294 -4.72 23.30 -5.70
N LEU A 295 -5.37 22.26 -5.18
CA LEU A 295 -5.99 22.28 -3.85
C LEU A 295 -4.96 22.51 -2.73
N LEU A 296 -3.78 21.88 -2.82
CA LEU A 296 -2.70 22.06 -1.86
C LEU A 296 -2.12 23.49 -1.84
N GLN A 297 -2.28 24.24 -2.94
CA GLN A 297 -1.87 25.64 -3.05
C GLN A 297 -2.96 26.61 -2.60
N SER A 298 -4.24 26.25 -2.76
CA SER A 298 -5.37 27.15 -2.48
C SER A 298 -5.91 27.05 -1.06
N VAL A 299 -5.86 25.87 -0.44
CA VAL A 299 -6.32 25.67 0.94
C VAL A 299 -5.25 26.16 1.90
N ALA A 300 -5.55 27.23 2.63
CA ALA A 300 -4.66 27.78 3.64
C ALA A 300 -4.63 26.91 4.90
N ILE A 301 -3.50 26.93 5.60
CA ILE A 301 -3.39 26.38 6.94
C ILE A 301 -3.69 27.53 7.90
N GLU A 302 -4.77 27.42 8.69
CA GLU A 302 -5.05 28.43 9.71
C GLU A 302 -3.94 28.40 10.77
N ASP A 303 -3.08 29.43 10.76
CA ASP A 303 -2.19 29.75 11.87
C ASP A 303 -3.01 30.30 13.03
N ARG A 304 -3.71 29.44 13.77
CA ARG A 304 -4.21 29.81 15.10
C ARG A 304 -3.05 29.81 16.08
N ILE A 305 -2.22 30.85 15.98
CA ILE A 305 -1.35 31.29 17.06
C ILE A 305 -2.27 31.70 18.23
N TYR A 306 -2.20 30.93 19.32
CA TYR A 306 -2.69 31.20 20.68
C TYR A 306 -3.81 32.25 20.85
N ALA A 307 -4.97 31.78 21.32
CA ALA A 307 -5.84 32.56 22.21
C ALA A 307 -6.13 31.72 23.46
#